data_AF-A0A7N2RCE3-F1
#
_entry.id   AF-A0A7N2RCE3-F1
#
_cell.length_a   1.000
_cell.length_b   1.000
_cell.length_c   1.000
_cell.angle_alpha   90.00
_cell.angle_beta   90.00
_cell.angle_gamma   90.00
#
_symmetry.space_group_name_H-M   'P 1'
#
loop_
_entity.id
_entity.type
_entity.pdbx_description
1 polymer ?
#
loop_
_entity_poly.entity_id
_entity_poly.type
_entity_poly.pdbx_seq_one_letter_code
_entity_poly.pdbx_strand_id
1 'polypeptide(L)'
;MELKRPQTQTQVAILSFTCFSLFILIVGLDDQVQAVLSGGERYVQMRAGAAFKIAVFADLHFGENAWSDWGPDHDVNSVKVMNTVLDNETPTDFVVYLGDVITANNFLIANASLYWDQAISPTKSRNIPWASVFGNHDDAPFVWPMEWFSAPGIPPLICPAVNSTYSG
;
A
#
# COMPACT_ATOMS: atom_id res chain seq x y z
N MET A 1 55.03 -14.72 34.34
CA MET A 1 54.55 -15.73 33.38
C MET A 1 53.35 -15.14 32.67
N GLU A 2 53.56 -14.52 31.51
CA GLU A 2 52.47 -13.92 30.74
C GLU A 2 51.94 -14.98 29.77
N LEU A 3 50.72 -15.47 30.01
CA LEU A 3 50.07 -16.41 29.11
C LEU A 3 49.75 -15.69 27.78
N LYS A 4 50.58 -15.96 26.77
CA LYS A 4 50.38 -15.50 25.39
C LYS A 4 49.13 -16.21 24.84
N ARG A 5 47.95 -15.59 25.00
CA ARG A 5 46.68 -16.10 24.47
C ARG A 5 46.83 -16.33 22.95
N PRO A 6 46.49 -17.52 22.42
CA PRO A 6 46.79 -17.86 21.03
C PRO A 6 45.94 -17.02 20.08
N GLN A 7 46.57 -16.02 19.45
CA GLN A 7 46.01 -15.13 18.42
C GLN A 7 45.31 -15.92 17.29
N THR A 8 45.79 -17.13 17.02
CA THR A 8 45.24 -18.05 16.02
C THR A 8 43.79 -18.48 16.30
N GLN A 9 43.39 -18.68 17.57
CA GLN A 9 42.03 -19.16 17.87
C GLN A 9 40.98 -18.08 17.63
N THR A 10 41.28 -16.82 17.99
CA THR A 10 40.38 -15.68 17.78
C THR A 10 40.25 -15.34 16.30
N GLN A 11 41.34 -15.39 15.53
CA GLN A 11 41.31 -15.13 14.10
C GLN A 11 40.51 -16.19 13.34
N VAL A 12 40.68 -17.48 13.69
CA VAL A 12 39.90 -18.58 13.09
C VAL A 12 38.41 -18.45 13.42
N ALA A 13 38.06 -18.06 14.64
CA ALA A 13 36.67 -17.84 15.02
C ALA A 13 36.03 -16.68 14.22
N ILE A 14 36.74 -15.54 14.10
CA ILE A 14 36.25 -14.38 13.32
C ILE A 14 36.05 -14.76 11.84
N LEU A 15 37.05 -15.41 11.23
CA LEU A 15 36.97 -15.90 9.85
C LEU A 15 35.79 -16.86 9.65
N SER A 16 35.57 -17.79 10.60
CA SER A 16 34.47 -18.74 10.55
C SER A 16 33.10 -18.05 10.64
N PHE A 17 32.94 -17.06 11.54
CA PHE A 17 31.71 -16.27 11.64
C PHE A 17 31.46 -15.42 10.39
N THR A 18 32.48 -14.78 9.83
CA THR A 18 32.32 -13.99 8.59
C THR A 18 31.95 -14.88 7.41
N CYS A 19 32.55 -16.07 7.29
CA CYS A 19 32.22 -17.02 6.24
C CYS A 19 30.80 -17.58 6.39
N PHE A 20 30.35 -17.86 7.63
CA PHE A 20 29.00 -18.36 7.88
C PHE A 20 27.93 -17.31 7.59
N SER A 21 28.15 -16.05 8.01
CA SER A 21 27.25 -14.94 7.71
C SER A 21 27.19 -14.65 6.20
N LEU A 22 28.33 -14.71 5.51
CA LEU A 22 28.37 -14.53 4.05
C LEU A 22 27.66 -15.69 3.33
N PHE A 23 27.80 -16.92 3.82
CA PHE A 23 27.09 -18.09 3.29
C PHE A 23 25.57 -17.96 3.46
N ILE A 24 25.08 -17.51 4.63
CA ILE A 24 23.65 -17.24 4.84
C ILE A 24 23.15 -16.16 3.87
N LEU A 25 23.93 -15.10 3.65
CA LEU A 25 23.56 -14.04 2.72
C LEU A 25 23.49 -14.54 1.27
N ILE A 26 24.45 -15.38 0.85
CA ILE A 26 24.50 -15.93 -0.51
C ILE A 26 23.35 -16.92 -0.74
N VAL A 27 23.15 -17.88 0.17
CA VAL A 27 22.07 -18.87 0.03
C VAL A 27 20.70 -18.20 0.13
N GLY A 28 20.52 -17.26 1.05
CA GLY A 28 19.28 -16.50 1.17
C GLY A 28 19.01 -15.59 -0.04
N LEU A 29 20.04 -15.03 -0.66
CA LEU A 29 19.92 -14.26 -1.89
C LEU A 29 19.57 -15.19 -3.08
N ASP A 30 20.21 -16.35 -3.18
CA ASP A 30 19.94 -17.33 -4.25
C ASP A 30 18.50 -17.85 -4.18
N ASP A 31 17.95 -18.15 -3.00
CA ASP A 31 16.55 -18.59 -2.86
C ASP A 31 15.56 -17.49 -3.26
N GLN A 32 15.81 -16.24 -2.87
CA GLN A 32 14.97 -15.09 -3.25
C GLN A 32 15.07 -14.78 -4.75
N VAL A 33 16.28 -14.85 -5.31
CA VAL A 33 16.55 -14.66 -6.73
C VAL A 33 15.92 -15.79 -7.55
N GLN A 34 16.02 -17.05 -7.11
CA GLN A 34 15.33 -18.17 -7.74
C GLN A 34 13.81 -18.06 -7.63
N ALA A 35 13.25 -17.56 -6.53
CA ALA A 35 11.81 -17.30 -6.43
C ALA A 35 11.34 -16.20 -7.40
N VAL A 36 12.15 -15.17 -7.62
CA VAL A 36 11.89 -14.10 -8.60
C VAL A 36 12.06 -14.59 -10.05
N LEU A 37 13.10 -15.40 -10.32
CA LEU A 37 13.43 -15.89 -11.65
C LEU A 37 12.61 -17.13 -12.08
N SER A 38 12.08 -17.91 -11.13
CA SER A 38 11.19 -19.05 -11.36
C SER A 38 9.72 -18.64 -11.55
N GLY A 39 9.43 -17.33 -11.53
CA GLY A 39 8.15 -16.78 -11.97
C GLY A 39 7.97 -17.02 -13.46
N GLY A 40 7.63 -18.25 -13.85
CA GLY A 40 7.22 -18.58 -15.21
C GLY A 40 6.12 -17.62 -15.67
N GLU A 41 6.08 -17.35 -16.97
CA GLU A 41 5.13 -16.43 -17.58
C GLU A 41 3.70 -16.68 -17.06
N ARG A 42 3.16 -15.73 -16.29
CA ARG A 42 1.81 -15.80 -15.75
C ARG A 42 0.83 -15.31 -16.80
N TYR A 43 0.29 -16.24 -17.56
CA TYR A 43 -0.78 -15.97 -18.51
C TYR A 43 -2.12 -15.88 -17.78
N VAL A 44 -2.93 -14.89 -18.15
CA VAL A 44 -4.34 -14.83 -17.76
C VAL A 44 -5.05 -15.99 -18.46
N GLN A 45 -5.63 -16.90 -17.67
CA GLN A 45 -6.20 -18.14 -18.17
C GLN A 45 -7.60 -17.91 -18.74
N MET A 46 -7.85 -18.40 -19.94
CA MET A 46 -9.20 -18.40 -20.53
C MET A 46 -9.89 -19.74 -20.25
N ARG A 47 -11.16 -19.68 -19.86
CA ARG A 47 -11.99 -20.88 -19.68
C ARG A 47 -12.44 -21.40 -21.04
N ALA A 48 -12.17 -22.68 -21.32
CA ALA A 48 -12.51 -23.30 -22.60
C ALA A 48 -14.02 -23.20 -22.89
N GLY A 49 -14.36 -22.67 -24.07
CA GLY A 49 -15.75 -22.54 -24.52
C GLY A 49 -16.59 -21.48 -23.79
N ALA A 50 -15.98 -20.65 -22.93
CA ALA A 50 -16.67 -19.56 -22.23
C ALA A 50 -16.19 -18.19 -22.72
N ALA A 51 -17.07 -17.19 -22.63
CA ALA A 51 -16.67 -15.80 -22.83
C ALA A 51 -15.73 -15.35 -21.71
N PHE A 52 -14.71 -14.58 -22.09
CA PHE A 52 -13.79 -13.96 -21.15
C PHE A 52 -14.43 -12.67 -20.59
N LYS A 53 -14.66 -12.63 -19.28
CA LYS A 53 -15.33 -11.51 -18.62
C LYS A 53 -14.33 -10.55 -17.99
N ILE A 54 -14.42 -9.27 -18.37
CA ILE A 54 -13.64 -8.18 -17.81
C ILE A 54 -14.59 -7.26 -17.04
N ALA A 55 -14.36 -7.08 -15.74
CA ALA A 55 -14.98 -6.00 -14.99
C ALA A 55 -14.12 -4.73 -15.08
N VAL A 56 -14.78 -3.58 -15.19
CA VAL A 56 -14.11 -2.29 -15.37
C VAL A 56 -14.58 -1.34 -14.28
N PHE A 57 -13.63 -0.74 -13.58
CA PHE A 57 -13.86 0.32 -12.59
C PHE A 57 -13.07 1.56 -12.97
N ALA A 58 -13.58 2.74 -12.67
CA ALA A 58 -12.98 4.02 -13.01
C ALA A 58 -13.42 5.07 -12.00
N ASP A 59 -12.63 6.14 -11.83
CA ASP A 59 -13.01 7.34 -11.08
C ASP A 59 -13.51 6.99 -9.65
N LEU A 60 -12.78 6.09 -8.98
CA LEU A 60 -13.14 5.63 -7.63
C LEU A 60 -12.75 6.66 -6.56
N HIS A 61 -11.70 7.45 -6.83
CA HIS A 61 -11.25 8.57 -6.01
C HIS A 61 -10.95 8.26 -4.54
N PHE A 62 -10.45 7.06 -4.24
CA PHE A 62 -10.19 6.65 -2.85
C PHE A 62 -9.32 7.66 -2.08
N GLY A 63 -9.77 8.00 -0.87
CA GLY A 63 -9.12 8.98 0.00
C GLY A 63 -9.33 10.44 -0.38
N GLU A 64 -10.31 10.73 -1.23
CA GLU A 64 -10.80 12.10 -1.41
C GLU A 64 -11.40 12.65 -0.10
N ASN A 65 -11.06 13.88 0.26
CA ASN A 65 -11.65 14.58 1.41
C ASN A 65 -11.64 13.74 2.72
N ALA A 66 -10.55 12.99 2.94
CA ALA A 66 -10.41 12.02 4.04
C ALA A 66 -10.43 12.64 5.45
N TRP A 67 -10.38 13.98 5.55
CA TRP A 67 -10.48 14.73 6.80
C TRP A 67 -11.93 15.05 7.22
N SER A 68 -12.93 14.58 6.46
CA SER A 68 -14.35 14.66 6.80
C SER A 68 -15.00 13.29 6.72
N ASP A 69 -16.18 13.12 7.31
CA ASP A 69 -16.91 11.83 7.25
C ASP A 69 -17.37 11.46 5.83
N TRP A 70 -17.54 12.45 4.95
CA TRP A 70 -18.02 12.25 3.58
C TRP A 70 -17.10 11.37 2.73
N GLY A 71 -15.78 11.61 2.79
CA GLY A 71 -14.79 10.87 1.99
C GLY A 71 -14.77 9.37 2.32
N PRO A 72 -14.51 8.99 3.59
CA PRO A 72 -14.54 7.61 4.04
C PRO A 72 -15.87 6.90 3.77
N ASP A 73 -17.02 7.59 3.89
CA ASP A 73 -18.32 7.03 3.56
C ASP A 73 -18.44 6.70 2.06
N HIS A 74 -17.89 7.56 1.19
CA HIS A 74 -17.83 7.32 -0.25
C HIS A 74 -16.91 6.15 -0.60
N ASP A 75 -15.72 6.04 0.01
CA ASP A 75 -14.82 4.89 -0.15
C ASP A 75 -15.52 3.57 0.21
N VAL A 76 -16.23 3.54 1.35
CA VAL A 76 -17.04 2.38 1.78
C VAL A 76 -18.13 2.04 0.77
N ASN A 77 -18.79 3.04 0.19
CA ASN A 77 -19.84 2.81 -0.81
C ASN A 77 -19.27 2.30 -2.13
N SER A 78 -18.11 2.80 -2.57
CA SER A 78 -17.37 2.26 -3.72
C SER A 78 -17.01 0.78 -3.51
N VAL A 79 -16.53 0.41 -2.32
CA VAL A 79 -16.29 -1.01 -1.96
C VAL A 79 -17.56 -1.85 -2.06
N LYS A 80 -18.71 -1.36 -1.58
CA LYS A 80 -19.98 -2.10 -1.67
C LYS A 80 -20.41 -2.33 -3.12
N VAL A 81 -20.30 -1.30 -3.97
CA VAL A 81 -20.64 -1.40 -5.40
C VAL A 81 -19.72 -2.39 -6.10
N MET A 82 -18.40 -2.27 -5.91
CA MET A 82 -17.42 -3.19 -6.50
C MET A 82 -17.69 -4.64 -6.08
N ASN A 83 -17.95 -4.91 -4.79
CA ASN A 83 -18.31 -6.25 -4.33
C ASN A 83 -19.59 -6.75 -5.01
N THR A 84 -20.64 -5.93 -5.06
CA THR A 84 -21.92 -6.30 -5.68
C THR A 84 -21.75 -6.69 -7.15
N VAL A 85 -20.96 -5.92 -7.90
CA VAL A 85 -20.67 -6.21 -9.31
C VAL A 85 -19.92 -7.54 -9.44
N LEU A 86 -18.83 -7.72 -8.67
CA LEU A 86 -18.01 -8.93 -8.75
C LEU A 86 -18.76 -10.18 -8.28
N ASP A 87 -19.67 -10.06 -7.32
CA ASP A 87 -20.52 -11.17 -6.86
C ASP A 87 -21.53 -11.57 -7.94
N ASN A 88 -22.19 -10.58 -8.58
CA ASN A 88 -23.19 -10.84 -9.62
C ASN A 88 -22.59 -11.32 -10.95
N GLU A 89 -21.38 -10.90 -11.28
CA GLU A 89 -20.71 -11.28 -12.53
C GLU A 89 -19.80 -12.50 -12.42
N THR A 90 -19.95 -13.29 -11.34
CA THR A 90 -19.14 -14.49 -11.12
C THR A 90 -19.38 -15.55 -12.22
N PRO A 91 -18.32 -16.14 -12.80
CA PRO A 91 -16.91 -15.79 -12.61
C PRO A 91 -16.46 -14.60 -13.47
N THR A 92 -15.77 -13.64 -12.84
CA THR A 92 -15.02 -12.58 -13.51
C THR A 92 -13.58 -13.05 -13.73
N ASP A 93 -13.08 -12.93 -14.96
CA ASP A 93 -11.76 -13.45 -15.32
C ASP A 93 -10.64 -12.40 -15.16
N PHE A 94 -10.98 -11.11 -15.25
CA PHE A 94 -10.01 -10.01 -15.13
C PHE A 94 -10.69 -8.70 -14.67
N VAL A 95 -9.93 -7.85 -13.99
CA VAL A 95 -10.39 -6.49 -13.61
C VAL A 95 -9.46 -5.43 -14.20
N VAL A 96 -10.05 -4.38 -14.78
CA VAL A 96 -9.32 -3.19 -15.23
C VAL A 96 -9.77 -1.98 -14.44
N TYR A 97 -8.82 -1.23 -13.88
CA TYR A 97 -9.05 0.11 -13.35
C TYR A 97 -8.62 1.16 -14.38
N LEU A 98 -9.51 2.06 -14.78
CA LEU A 98 -9.27 3.01 -15.89
C LEU A 98 -8.66 4.36 -15.48
N GLY A 99 -8.21 4.47 -14.23
CA GLY A 99 -7.61 5.70 -13.69
C GLY A 99 -8.51 6.37 -12.66
N ASP A 100 -7.93 7.36 -11.98
CA ASP A 100 -8.49 8.07 -10.84
C ASP A 100 -9.01 7.08 -9.79
N VAL A 101 -8.20 6.06 -9.51
CA VAL A 101 -8.46 5.02 -8.52
C VAL A 101 -8.34 5.60 -7.12
N ILE A 102 -7.33 6.43 -6.92
CA ILE A 102 -7.05 7.16 -5.69
C ILE A 102 -7.00 8.66 -5.97
N THR A 103 -7.17 9.46 -4.92
CA THR A 103 -7.00 10.92 -5.01
C THR A 103 -5.68 11.34 -4.35
N ALA A 104 -4.55 11.09 -5.02
CA ALA A 104 -3.21 11.22 -4.42
C ALA A 104 -2.92 12.63 -3.89
N ASN A 105 -3.48 13.65 -4.54
CA ASN A 105 -3.32 15.04 -4.13
C ASN A 105 -4.03 15.40 -2.81
N ASN A 106 -4.77 14.47 -2.18
CA ASN A 106 -5.38 14.62 -0.86
C ASN A 106 -4.58 13.94 0.27
N PHE A 107 -3.43 13.33 -0.03
CA PHE A 107 -2.63 12.60 0.98
C PHE A 107 -1.54 13.48 1.59
N LEU A 108 -1.63 13.75 2.89
CA LEU A 108 -0.59 14.45 3.66
C LEU A 108 0.74 13.70 3.72
N ILE A 109 0.72 12.41 3.42
CA ILE A 109 1.86 11.49 3.49
C ILE A 109 2.12 10.97 2.09
N ALA A 110 3.39 10.92 1.67
CA ALA A 110 3.81 10.43 0.36
C ALA A 110 3.54 8.93 0.11
N ASN A 111 2.90 8.22 1.06
CA ASN A 111 2.59 6.81 0.95
C ASN A 111 1.08 6.60 0.73
N ALA A 112 0.72 6.32 -0.53
CA ALA A 112 -0.64 6.03 -0.96
C ALA A 112 -1.06 4.56 -0.78
N SER A 113 -0.20 3.69 -0.23
CA SER A 113 -0.42 2.24 -0.21
C SER A 113 -1.71 1.85 0.50
N LEU A 114 -2.10 2.58 1.56
CA LEU A 114 -3.34 2.34 2.28
C LEU A 114 -4.57 2.44 1.37
N TYR A 115 -4.66 3.50 0.57
CA TYR A 115 -5.82 3.74 -0.30
C TYR A 115 -5.80 2.82 -1.53
N TRP A 116 -4.62 2.53 -2.08
CA TRP A 116 -4.49 1.52 -3.12
C TRP A 116 -4.95 0.14 -2.62
N ASP A 117 -4.50 -0.30 -1.44
CA ASP A 117 -4.90 -1.58 -0.86
C ASP A 117 -6.41 -1.65 -0.60
N GLN A 118 -7.03 -0.55 -0.17
CA GLN A 118 -8.48 -0.47 0.01
C GLN A 118 -9.23 -0.54 -1.32
N ALA A 119 -8.84 0.29 -2.30
CA ALA A 119 -9.48 0.39 -3.61
C ALA A 119 -9.48 -0.96 -4.34
N ILE A 120 -8.35 -1.68 -4.31
CA ILE A 120 -8.24 -2.97 -4.98
C ILE A 120 -8.73 -4.16 -4.15
N SER A 121 -9.13 -3.94 -2.89
CA SER A 121 -9.48 -5.03 -1.96
C SER A 121 -10.59 -5.97 -2.46
N PRO A 122 -11.66 -5.52 -3.15
CA PRO A 122 -12.69 -6.44 -3.66
C PRO A 122 -12.13 -7.41 -4.70
N THR A 123 -11.23 -6.91 -5.56
CA THR A 123 -10.57 -7.69 -6.62
C THR A 123 -9.51 -8.62 -6.03
N LYS A 124 -8.66 -8.09 -5.14
CA LYS A 124 -7.56 -8.79 -4.48
C LYS A 124 -8.06 -9.95 -3.61
N SER A 125 -9.15 -9.75 -2.85
CA SER A 125 -9.74 -10.79 -2.00
C SER A 125 -10.31 -11.99 -2.77
N ARG A 126 -10.65 -11.80 -4.05
CA ARG A 126 -11.15 -12.86 -4.95
C ARG A 126 -10.04 -13.51 -5.78
N ASN A 127 -8.78 -13.11 -5.59
CA ASN A 127 -7.63 -13.55 -6.39
C ASN A 127 -7.84 -13.33 -7.91
N ILE A 128 -8.57 -12.29 -8.29
CA ILE A 128 -8.79 -11.97 -9.71
C ILE A 128 -7.57 -11.19 -10.22
N PRO A 129 -6.94 -11.60 -11.33
CA PRO A 129 -5.87 -10.83 -11.95
C PRO A 129 -6.40 -9.46 -12.41
N TRP A 130 -5.59 -8.42 -12.25
CA TRP A 130 -6.01 -7.06 -12.54
C TRP A 130 -4.89 -6.20 -13.10
N ALA A 131 -5.27 -5.11 -13.75
CA ALA A 131 -4.38 -4.06 -14.20
C ALA A 131 -5.02 -2.69 -13.96
N SER A 132 -4.20 -1.65 -13.92
CA SER A 132 -4.64 -0.26 -13.87
C SER A 132 -3.89 0.56 -14.90
N VAL A 133 -4.56 1.55 -15.47
CA VAL A 133 -3.92 2.75 -16.00
C VAL A 133 -4.04 3.85 -14.95
N PHE A 134 -3.14 4.85 -14.99
CA PHE A 134 -3.16 5.97 -14.05
C PHE A 134 -3.92 7.14 -14.67
N GLY A 135 -4.86 7.68 -13.91
CA GLY A 135 -5.53 8.94 -14.21
C GLY A 135 -4.75 10.14 -13.70
N ASN A 136 -5.29 11.35 -13.88
CA ASN A 136 -4.61 12.57 -13.47
C ASN A 136 -4.55 12.77 -11.96
N HIS A 137 -5.32 12.00 -11.17
CA HIS A 137 -5.27 12.04 -9.71
C HIS A 137 -4.37 10.98 -9.08
N ASP A 138 -4.02 9.90 -9.80
CA ASP A 138 -3.35 8.73 -9.22
C ASP A 138 -1.87 8.98 -8.82
N ASP A 139 -1.23 9.97 -9.41
CA ASP A 139 0.13 10.43 -9.06
C ASP A 139 0.22 11.93 -8.76
N ALA A 140 -0.93 12.60 -8.62
CA ALA A 140 -1.00 14.04 -8.49
C ALA A 140 -0.23 14.53 -7.25
N PRO A 141 0.50 15.66 -7.36
CA PRO A 141 1.20 16.24 -6.23
C PRO A 141 0.21 16.67 -5.15
N PHE A 142 0.56 16.48 -3.88
CA PHE A 142 -0.26 16.94 -2.76
C PHE A 142 -0.57 18.44 -2.88
N VAL A 143 -1.85 18.76 -2.80
CA VAL A 143 -2.34 20.15 -2.79
C VAL A 143 -2.94 20.41 -1.41
N TRP A 144 -2.44 21.45 -0.75
CA TRP A 144 -2.99 21.84 0.53
C TRP A 144 -4.43 22.35 0.38
N PRO A 145 -5.38 21.89 1.22
CA PRO A 145 -6.71 22.48 1.28
C PRO A 145 -6.58 23.95 1.71
N MET A 146 -6.97 24.88 0.85
CA MET A 146 -6.79 26.31 1.14
C MET A 146 -7.68 26.76 2.32
N GLU A 147 -8.76 26.03 2.58
CA GLU A 147 -9.65 26.21 3.72
C GLU A 147 -8.92 26.06 5.05
N TRP A 148 -7.90 25.21 5.13
CA TRP A 148 -7.08 25.03 6.34
C TRP A 148 -6.26 26.27 6.68
N PHE A 149 -5.98 27.12 5.68
CA PHE A 149 -5.26 28.37 5.84
C PHE A 149 -6.18 29.61 5.80
N SER A 150 -7.49 29.39 5.73
CA SER A 150 -8.46 30.48 5.83
C SER A 150 -8.52 31.05 7.25
N ALA A 151 -8.92 32.32 7.41
CA ALA A 151 -9.08 32.96 8.72
C ALA A 151 -9.91 32.15 9.76
N PRO A 152 -10.96 31.39 9.37
CA PRO A 152 -11.65 30.47 10.30
C PRO A 152 -10.97 29.10 10.50
N GLY A 153 -9.92 28.76 9.72
CA GLY A 153 -9.21 27.47 9.73
C GLY A 153 -8.09 27.34 10.78
N ILE A 154 -7.75 28.42 11.50
CA ILE A 154 -7.00 28.31 12.75
C ILE A 154 -8.00 27.90 13.83
N PRO A 155 -7.89 26.70 14.44
CA PRO A 155 -8.77 26.32 15.54
C PRO A 155 -8.69 27.41 16.62
N PRO A 156 -9.83 27.93 17.11
CA PRO A 156 -9.81 28.95 18.15
C PRO A 156 -9.01 28.41 19.34
N LEU A 157 -8.00 29.18 19.76
CA LEU A 157 -7.23 28.85 20.97
C LEU A 157 -8.19 28.89 22.16
N ILE A 158 -8.62 27.72 22.63
CA ILE A 158 -9.34 27.58 23.89
C ILE A 158 -8.30 27.68 25.00
N CYS A 159 -7.93 28.91 25.35
CA CYS A 159 -7.16 29.16 26.56
C CYS A 159 -8.08 28.88 27.76
N PRO A 160 -7.66 28.04 28.74
CA PRO A 160 -8.34 27.98 30.02
C PRO A 160 -8.44 29.40 30.58
N ALA A 161 -9.60 29.75 31.14
CA ALA A 161 -9.78 31.04 31.79
C ALA A 161 -8.65 31.27 32.79
N VAL A 162 -8.21 32.53 32.89
CA VAL A 162 -7.06 33.04 33.67
C VAL A 162 -7.12 32.75 35.19
N ASN A 163 -8.08 31.93 35.65
CA ASN A 163 -8.28 31.52 37.03
C ASN A 163 -8.05 30.03 37.28
N SER A 164 -7.50 29.25 36.34
CA SER A 164 -7.04 27.90 36.67
C SER A 164 -5.71 27.97 37.43
N THR A 165 -5.78 28.12 38.76
CA THR A 165 -4.65 27.88 39.65
C THR A 165 -4.30 26.39 39.63
N TYR A 166 -3.34 26.00 38.79
CA TYR A 166 -2.64 24.74 38.99
C TYR A 166 -1.51 24.99 40.00
N SER A 167 -1.71 24.51 41.21
CA SER A 167 -0.66 24.35 42.21
C SER A 167 0.26 23.22 41.74
N GLY A 168 1.54 23.52 41.59
CA GLY A 168 2.59 22.53 41.34
C GLY A 168 2.89 21.66 42.55
#